data_AF-A0A6L3ESH7-F1
#
_entry.id   AF-A0A6L3ESH7-F1
#
_cell.length_a   1.000
_cell.length_b   1.000
_cell.length_c   1.000
_cell.angle_alpha   90.00
_cell.angle_beta   90.00
_cell.angle_gamma   90.00
#
_symmetry.space_group_name_H-M   'P 1'
#
loop_
_entity.id
_entity.type
_entity.pdbx_description
1 polymer ?
#
loop_
_entity_poly.entity_id
_entity_poly.type
_entity_poly.pdbx_seq_one_letter_code
_entity_poly.pdbx_strand_id
1 'polypeptide(L)'
;MRLFVAVLLAAGACVAAAQGADPRDDTLESLKARDFVLKGRAIDALAEYRDDRTRAILSALLEGNLYYIKDTGRTVIVEDADGGVKTYDAISGEDAGIHGKREVKKLTVNHKLRVKLRGLIADFALSDADPDRRLA
;
A
#
# COMPACT_ATOMS: atom_id res chain seq x y z
N MET A 1 -54.20 -11.14 29.87
CA MET A 1 -53.82 -10.51 31.14
C MET A 1 -52.29 -10.52 31.17
N ARG A 2 -51.64 -9.38 30.90
CA ARG A 2 -50.79 -8.62 31.86
C ARG A 2 -49.51 -9.39 32.24
N LEU A 3 -48.29 -8.89 32.24
CA LEU A 3 -47.61 -7.61 31.96
C LEU A 3 -46.10 -7.88 32.27
N PHE A 4 -45.22 -6.88 32.12
CA PHE A 4 -43.77 -6.81 32.47
C PHE A 4 -42.79 -7.20 31.35
N VAL A 5 -42.18 -6.28 30.57
CA VAL A 5 -41.32 -5.10 30.87
C VAL A 5 -39.98 -5.48 31.52
N ALA A 6 -38.89 -5.35 30.76
CA ALA A 6 -37.58 -4.77 31.15
C ALA A 6 -36.59 -5.04 29.99
N VAL A 7 -36.25 -4.03 29.17
CA VAL A 7 -35.02 -3.23 29.35
C VAL A 7 -33.76 -4.10 29.35
N LEU A 8 -33.01 -4.10 28.25
CA LEU A 8 -31.58 -3.79 28.32
C LEU A 8 -31.02 -3.31 26.97
N LEU A 9 -30.61 -2.05 26.97
CA LEU A 9 -29.55 -1.47 26.15
C LEU A 9 -28.49 -2.53 25.74
N ALA A 10 -28.34 -2.80 24.46
CA ALA A 10 -27.09 -3.26 23.88
C ALA A 10 -26.77 -2.37 22.69
N ALA A 11 -26.08 -1.27 23.00
CA ALA A 11 -25.36 -0.46 22.05
C ALA A 11 -24.26 -1.34 21.42
N GLY A 12 -24.61 -2.02 20.34
CA GLY A 12 -23.64 -2.60 19.42
C GLY A 12 -22.97 -1.45 18.67
N ALA A 13 -21.88 -0.95 19.25
CA ALA A 13 -20.89 -0.14 18.54
C ALA A 13 -20.33 -1.01 17.40
N CYS A 14 -21.02 -1.02 16.27
CA CYS A 14 -20.38 -1.34 15.01
C CYS A 14 -19.38 -0.21 14.82
N VAL A 15 -18.13 -0.54 15.13
CA VAL A 15 -16.96 0.27 14.84
C VAL A 15 -17.06 0.62 13.37
N ALA A 16 -17.58 1.81 13.07
CA ALA A 16 -17.38 2.43 11.79
C ALA A 16 -15.87 2.58 11.69
N ALA A 17 -15.23 1.68 10.95
CA ALA A 17 -13.87 1.87 10.49
C ALA A 17 -13.85 3.27 9.90
N ALA A 18 -13.26 4.19 10.64
CA ALA A 18 -12.99 5.52 10.17
C ALA A 18 -12.10 5.30 8.95
N GLN A 19 -12.69 5.37 7.77
CA GLN A 19 -11.99 5.67 6.54
C GLN A 19 -11.54 7.13 6.69
N GLY A 20 -10.61 7.38 7.62
CA GLY A 20 -9.75 8.52 7.52
C GLY A 20 -8.92 8.21 6.31
N ALA A 21 -9.16 8.95 5.22
CA ALA A 21 -8.25 8.96 4.08
C ALA A 21 -6.84 9.12 4.66
N ASP A 22 -6.03 8.08 4.54
CA ASP A 22 -4.64 8.17 4.98
C ASP A 22 -4.05 9.25 4.07
N PRO A 23 -3.32 10.26 4.56
CA PRO A 23 -2.65 11.22 3.68
C PRO A 23 -1.74 10.55 2.64
N ARG A 24 -1.39 9.26 2.82
CA ARG A 24 -0.75 8.43 1.80
C ARG A 24 -1.65 8.07 0.62
N ASP A 25 -2.96 7.98 0.77
CA ASP A 25 -3.91 7.70 -0.32
C ASP A 25 -3.72 8.67 -1.49
N ASP A 26 -3.58 9.96 -1.20
CA ASP A 26 -3.35 11.01 -2.21
C ASP A 26 -2.03 10.81 -2.97
N THR A 27 -0.97 10.40 -2.24
CA THR A 27 0.33 10.09 -2.87
C THR A 27 0.24 8.83 -3.72
N LEU A 28 -0.48 7.80 -3.27
CA LEU A 28 -0.70 6.57 -4.03
C LEU A 28 -1.57 6.79 -5.26
N GLU A 29 -2.56 7.68 -5.19
CA GLU A 29 -3.34 8.10 -6.35
C GLU A 29 -2.45 8.81 -7.38
N SER A 30 -1.55 9.68 -6.93
CA SER A 30 -0.56 10.34 -7.78
C SER A 30 0.39 9.36 -8.48
N LEU A 31 0.66 8.18 -7.89
CA LEU A 31 1.44 7.11 -8.55
C LEU A 31 0.72 6.47 -9.74
N LYS A 32 -0.62 6.56 -9.81
CA LYS A 32 -1.43 6.07 -10.94
C LYS A 32 -1.37 6.99 -12.15
N ALA A 33 -0.94 8.24 -11.97
CA ALA A 33 -0.80 9.21 -13.06
C ALA A 33 0.07 8.67 -14.20
N ARG A 34 -0.18 9.11 -15.44
CA ARG A 34 0.66 8.71 -16.58
C ARG A 34 2.01 9.42 -16.59
N ASP A 35 2.10 10.59 -15.96
CA ASP A 35 3.30 11.42 -15.94
C ASP A 35 4.30 10.93 -14.88
N PHE A 36 5.51 10.57 -15.35
CA PHE A 36 6.60 10.13 -14.50
C PHE A 36 7.17 11.23 -13.61
N VAL A 37 6.99 12.51 -13.95
CA VAL A 37 7.39 13.64 -13.11
C VAL A 37 6.50 13.70 -11.86
N LEU A 38 5.18 13.57 -12.05
CA LEU A 38 4.22 13.52 -10.93
C LEU A 38 4.46 12.29 -10.05
N LYS A 39 4.69 11.12 -10.65
CA LYS A 39 5.09 9.93 -9.90
C LYS A 39 6.35 10.15 -9.09
N GLY A 40 7.35 10.82 -9.67
CA GLY A 40 8.60 11.15 -8.98
C GLY A 40 8.37 11.96 -7.71
N ARG A 41 7.49 12.97 -7.77
CA ARG A 41 7.12 13.78 -6.59
C ARG A 41 6.35 12.97 -5.56
N ALA A 42 5.44 12.12 -6.00
CA ALA A 42 4.68 11.23 -5.11
C ALA A 42 5.60 10.23 -4.40
N ILE A 43 6.61 9.70 -5.10
CA ILE A 43 7.65 8.84 -4.50
C ILE A 43 8.44 9.61 -3.44
N ASP A 44 8.84 10.86 -3.73
CA ASP A 44 9.58 11.69 -2.78
C ASP A 44 8.74 11.97 -1.52
N ALA A 45 7.47 12.34 -1.70
CA ALA A 45 6.53 12.55 -0.59
C ALA A 45 6.29 11.26 0.22
N LEU A 46 6.16 10.11 -0.46
CA LEU A 46 6.01 8.83 0.23
C LEU A 46 7.27 8.49 1.04
N ALA A 47 8.46 8.81 0.51
CA ALA A 47 9.73 8.59 1.20
C ALA A 47 9.88 9.43 2.49
N GLU A 48 9.14 10.52 2.66
CA GLU A 48 9.18 11.35 3.88
C GLU A 48 8.61 10.63 5.11
N TYR A 49 7.67 9.69 4.93
CA TYR A 49 7.05 8.99 6.05
C TYR A 49 8.00 8.04 6.79
N ARG A 50 9.12 7.63 6.16
CA ARG A 50 10.21 6.84 6.77
C ARG A 50 9.76 5.63 7.61
N ASP A 51 8.78 4.87 7.14
CA ASP A 51 8.31 3.65 7.79
C ASP A 51 8.57 2.37 6.97
N ASP A 52 8.50 1.22 7.63
CA ASP A 52 8.70 -0.09 7.00
C ASP A 52 7.70 -0.36 5.87
N ARG A 53 6.47 0.15 6.01
CA ARG A 53 5.45 0.05 4.97
C ARG A 53 5.83 0.84 3.73
N THR A 54 6.29 2.08 3.87
CA THR A 54 6.83 2.86 2.75
C THR A 54 7.95 2.12 2.07
N ARG A 55 8.89 1.53 2.84
CA ARG A 55 9.96 0.72 2.25
C ARG A 55 9.40 -0.43 1.41
N ALA A 56 8.42 -1.18 1.94
CA ALA A 56 7.78 -2.27 1.20
C ALA A 56 7.10 -1.79 -0.09
N ILE A 57 6.39 -0.65 -0.05
CA ILE A 57 5.75 -0.06 -1.23
C ILE A 57 6.78 0.37 -2.28
N LEU A 58 7.86 1.06 -1.87
CA LEU A 58 8.91 1.51 -2.77
C LEU A 58 9.67 0.33 -3.41
N SER A 59 9.95 -0.72 -2.64
CA SER A 59 10.54 -1.96 -3.13
C SER A 59 9.61 -2.67 -4.13
N ALA A 60 8.33 -2.84 -3.78
CA ALA A 60 7.33 -3.40 -4.69
C ALA A 60 7.22 -2.59 -5.99
N LEU A 61 7.30 -1.25 -5.91
CA LEU A 61 7.30 -0.39 -7.10
C LEU A 61 8.56 -0.57 -7.95
N LEU A 62 9.73 -0.73 -7.32
CA LEU A 62 11.00 -0.98 -8.00
C LEU A 62 11.01 -2.33 -8.72
N GLU A 63 10.54 -3.38 -8.06
CA GLU A 63 10.40 -4.74 -8.60
C GLU A 63 9.29 -4.83 -9.66
N GLY A 64 8.38 -3.86 -9.66
CA GLY A 64 7.21 -3.86 -10.55
C GLY A 64 6.10 -4.79 -10.06
N ASN A 65 6.07 -5.06 -8.77
CA ASN A 65 5.06 -5.81 -8.04
C ASN A 65 3.96 -4.90 -7.47
N LEU A 66 4.02 -3.58 -7.71
CA LEU A 66 2.95 -2.65 -7.32
C LEU A 66 1.88 -2.51 -8.42
N TYR A 67 0.62 -2.72 -8.05
CA TYR A 67 -0.54 -2.71 -8.92
C TYR A 67 -1.65 -1.85 -8.31
N TYR A 68 -2.69 -1.57 -9.10
CA TYR A 68 -3.96 -1.07 -8.57
C TYR A 68 -5.11 -1.95 -9.07
N ILE A 69 -6.10 -2.17 -8.21
CA ILE A 69 -7.34 -2.86 -8.55
C ILE A 69 -8.17 -1.91 -9.40
N LYS A 70 -8.61 -2.33 -10.59
CA LYS A 70 -9.37 -1.45 -11.51
C LYS A 70 -10.74 -1.08 -10.97
N ASP A 71 -11.36 -1.98 -10.22
CA ASP A 71 -12.71 -1.81 -9.68
C ASP A 71 -12.76 -0.80 -8.53
N THR A 72 -11.87 -0.97 -7.54
CA THR A 72 -11.84 -0.12 -6.35
C THR A 72 -10.86 1.04 -6.45
N GLY A 73 -9.96 1.01 -7.44
CA GLY A 73 -8.84 1.94 -7.55
C GLY A 73 -7.78 1.75 -6.47
N ARG A 74 -7.90 0.79 -5.55
CA ARG A 74 -6.95 0.63 -4.44
C ARG A 74 -5.59 0.14 -4.93
N THR A 75 -4.53 0.70 -4.35
CA THR A 75 -3.15 0.29 -4.65
C THR A 75 -2.83 -0.95 -3.83
N VAL A 76 -2.35 -1.99 -4.52
CA VAL A 76 -2.05 -3.29 -3.93
C VAL A 76 -0.68 -3.77 -4.37
N ILE A 77 -0.02 -4.50 -3.49
CA ILE A 77 1.21 -5.23 -3.78
C ILE A 77 0.80 -6.62 -4.24
N VAL A 78 1.25 -7.01 -5.43
CA VAL A 78 1.01 -8.33 -6.02
C VAL A 78 2.19 -9.23 -5.70
N GLU A 79 1.88 -10.41 -5.19
CA GLU A 79 2.79 -11.54 -5.07
C GLU A 79 2.29 -12.64 -6.02
N ASP A 80 3.20 -13.19 -6.85
CA ASP A 80 2.84 -14.29 -7.74
C ASP A 80 2.49 -15.52 -6.89
N ALA A 81 1.28 -16.05 -7.10
CA ALA A 81 0.77 -17.23 -6.39
C ALA A 81 0.27 -18.27 -7.41
N ASP A 82 0.36 -19.55 -7.05
CA ASP A 82 -0.14 -20.63 -7.91
C ASP A 82 -1.64 -20.45 -8.19
N GLY A 83 -1.98 -20.24 -9.47
CA GLY A 83 -3.36 -20.07 -9.93
C GLY A 83 -3.92 -18.63 -9.92
N GLY A 84 -3.14 -17.61 -9.55
CA GLY A 84 -3.65 -16.23 -9.51
C GLY A 84 -2.59 -15.17 -9.19
N VAL A 85 -3.03 -14.02 -8.70
CA VAL A 85 -2.16 -13.05 -8.04
C VAL A 85 -2.69 -12.80 -6.64
N LYS A 86 -1.86 -13.08 -5.63
CA LYS A 86 -2.20 -12.73 -4.27
C LYS A 86 -1.92 -11.26 -4.08
N THR A 87 -2.86 -10.54 -3.50
CA THR A 87 -2.75 -9.09 -3.35
C THR A 87 -2.77 -8.70 -1.89
N TYR A 88 -1.95 -7.73 -1.53
CA TYR A 88 -1.94 -7.13 -0.20
C TYR A 88 -2.18 -5.63 -0.34
N ASP A 89 -2.98 -5.07 0.55
CA ASP A 89 -3.20 -3.63 0.58
C ASP A 89 -1.88 -2.90 0.88
N ALA A 90 -1.53 -1.90 0.05
CA ALA A 90 -0.27 -1.19 0.18
C ALA A 90 -0.17 -0.36 1.48
N ILE A 91 -1.31 0.09 2.02
CA ILE A 91 -1.37 0.98 3.20
C ILE A 91 -1.51 0.17 4.47
N SER A 92 -2.46 -0.77 4.53
CA SER A 92 -2.71 -1.57 5.73
C SER A 92 -1.78 -2.78 5.84
N GLY A 93 -1.26 -3.29 4.71
CA GLY A 93 -0.53 -4.56 4.65
C GLY A 93 -1.42 -5.79 4.81
N GLU A 94 -2.74 -5.60 4.84
CA GLU A 94 -3.70 -6.70 4.97
C GLU A 94 -3.84 -7.48 3.66
N ASP A 95 -4.17 -8.76 3.79
CA ASP A 95 -4.46 -9.62 2.64
C ASP A 95 -5.73 -9.12 1.94
N ALA A 96 -5.59 -8.59 0.74
CA ALA A 96 -6.70 -8.14 -0.10
C ALA A 96 -7.30 -9.30 -0.93
N GLY A 97 -6.81 -10.52 -0.72
CA GLY A 97 -7.30 -11.72 -1.36
C GLY A 97 -6.59 -12.03 -2.68
N ILE A 98 -7.12 -13.04 -3.38
CA ILE A 98 -6.61 -13.49 -4.68
C ILE A 98 -7.44 -12.83 -5.77
N HIS A 99 -6.77 -12.09 -6.65
CA HIS A 99 -7.40 -11.45 -7.81
C HIS A 99 -6.97 -12.10 -9.12
N GLY A 100 -7.78 -11.92 -10.16
CA GLY A 100 -7.40 -12.28 -11.51
C GLY A 100 -6.37 -11.30 -12.08
N LYS A 101 -5.40 -11.77 -12.89
CA LYS A 101 -4.41 -10.92 -13.57
C LYS A 101 -5.03 -9.79 -14.44
N ARG A 102 -6.31 -9.92 -14.81
CA ARG A 102 -7.05 -8.92 -15.61
C ARG A 102 -7.69 -7.82 -14.76
N GLU A 103 -7.91 -8.05 -13.47
CA GLU A 103 -8.58 -7.13 -12.54
C GLU A 103 -7.62 -6.09 -11.99
N VAL A 104 -6.35 -6.45 -11.88
CA VAL A 104 -5.27 -5.56 -11.45
C VAL A 104 -4.55 -4.93 -12.64
N LYS A 105 -4.01 -3.73 -12.47
CA LYS A 105 -3.15 -3.07 -13.46
C LYS A 105 -1.84 -2.64 -12.83
N LYS A 106 -0.74 -2.99 -13.50
CA LYS A 106 0.63 -2.70 -13.04
C LYS A 106 0.90 -1.20 -13.04
N LEU A 107 1.51 -0.71 -11.96
CA LEU A 107 2.12 0.62 -11.95
C LEU A 107 3.53 0.50 -12.52
N THR A 108 3.73 1.07 -13.70
CA THR A 108 5.03 1.09 -14.37
C THR A 108 5.83 2.35 -14.04
N VAL A 109 7.15 2.18 -13.93
CA VAL A 109 8.14 3.23 -13.73
C VAL A 109 9.25 3.15 -14.78
N ASN A 110 9.83 4.30 -15.14
CA ASN A 110 10.93 4.38 -16.11
C ASN A 110 12.29 4.14 -15.44
N HIS A 111 13.36 4.06 -16.24
CA HIS A 111 14.72 3.84 -15.73
C HIS A 111 15.16 4.92 -14.71
N LYS A 112 14.86 6.20 -14.98
CA LYS A 112 15.20 7.31 -14.09
C LYS A 112 14.57 7.15 -12.70
N LEU A 113 13.29 6.77 -12.64
CA LEU A 113 12.60 6.50 -11.39
C LEU A 113 13.15 5.25 -10.70
N ARG A 114 13.52 4.20 -11.43
CA ARG A 114 14.16 3.01 -10.84
C ARG A 114 15.49 3.34 -10.15
N VAL A 115 16.32 4.19 -10.77
CA VAL A 115 17.57 4.66 -10.15
C VAL A 115 17.27 5.44 -8.87
N LYS A 116 16.30 6.36 -8.91
CA LYS A 116 15.85 7.10 -7.72
C LYS A 116 15.35 6.16 -6.61
N LEU A 117 14.47 5.23 -6.94
CA LEU A 117 13.90 4.28 -5.97
C LEU A 117 14.99 3.47 -5.27
N ARG A 118 16.02 3.01 -5.99
CA ARG A 118 17.17 2.33 -5.38
C ARG A 118 17.91 3.21 -4.37
N GLY A 119 18.12 4.48 -4.69
CA GLY A 119 18.73 5.44 -3.77
C GLY A 119 17.91 5.60 -2.50
N LEU A 120 16.60 5.82 -2.63
CA LEU A 120 15.70 5.94 -1.48
C LEU A 120 15.66 4.67 -0.64
N ILE A 121 15.56 3.49 -1.25
CA ILE A 121 15.56 2.22 -0.51
C ILE A 121 16.89 2.01 0.23
N ALA A 122 18.01 2.36 -0.38
CA ALA A 122 19.32 2.33 0.29
C ALA A 122 19.40 3.32 1.46
N ASP A 123 18.89 4.54 1.29
CA ASP A 123 18.82 5.53 2.37
C ASP A 123 17.95 5.04 3.54
N PHE A 124 16.83 4.38 3.25
CA PHE A 124 16.02 3.72 4.26
C PHE A 124 16.81 2.61 4.96
N ALA A 125 17.54 1.76 4.22
CA ALA A 125 18.35 0.68 4.80
C ALA A 125 19.50 1.21 5.68
N LEU A 126 20.02 2.40 5.38
CA LEU A 126 21.04 3.08 6.18
C LEU A 126 20.47 3.80 7.41
N SER A 127 19.22 4.27 7.34
CA SER A 127 18.53 4.98 8.43
C SER A 127 18.02 4.02 9.51
N ASP A 128 17.72 2.79 9.12
CA ASP A 128 17.27 1.70 9.98
C ASP A 128 18.51 1.03 10.57
N ALA A 129 19.02 1.63 11.63
CA ALA A 129 20.35 1.38 12.21
C ALA A 129 20.44 0.04 12.94
N ASP A 130 20.19 -1.07 12.25
CA ASP A 130 20.62 -2.41 12.67
C ASP A 130 21.96 -2.77 11.96
N PRO A 131 23.09 -2.75 12.68
CA PRO A 131 24.42 -2.97 12.10
C PRO A 131 24.60 -4.36 11.46
N ASP A 132 23.76 -5.34 11.78
CA ASP A 132 23.90 -6.71 11.27
C ASP A 132 23.43 -6.89 9.82
N ARG A 133 22.70 -5.91 9.25
CA ARG A 133 22.30 -5.94 7.83
C ARG A 133 23.33 -5.31 6.87
N ARG A 134 24.47 -4.83 7.40
CA ARG A 134 25.48 -4.09 6.61
C ARG A 134 26.47 -4.99 5.84
N LEU A 135 26.41 -6.32 5.97
CA LEU A 135 27.44 -7.26 5.50
C LEU A 135 26.90 -8.53 4.81
N ALA A 136 25.81 -8.46 4.04
CA ALA A 136 25.41 -9.57 3.15
C ALA A 136 25.73 -9.25 1.68
#